data_AF-A0A7T8KGX9-F1
#
_entry.id   AF-A0A7T8KGX9-F1
#
_cell.length_a   1.000
_cell.length_b   1.000
_cell.length_c   1.000
_cell.angle_alpha   90.00
_cell.angle_beta   90.00
_cell.angle_gamma   90.00
#
_symmetry.space_group_name_H-M   'P 1'
#
loop_
_entity.id
_entity.type
_entity.pdbx_description
1 polymer ?
#
loop_
_entity_poly.entity_id
_entity_poly.type
_entity_poly.pdbx_seq_one_letter_code
_entity_poly.pdbx_strand_id
1 'polypeptide(L)'
;MGPGYRTFAGMMICMFFAVSLMILAGLAYIFNSWFSLAIVTSAPFVLLFSYWFFVPESPRWLLSYNRVEEAEVIIQKIAKWNNKDIPDHLWKGLSK
;
A
#
# COMPACT_ATOMS: atom_id res chain seq x y z
N MET A 1 9.84 5.50 3.23
CA MET A 1 10.17 6.20 1.98
C MET A 1 11.45 6.97 2.22
N GLY A 2 12.52 6.68 1.47
CA GLY A 2 13.74 7.51 1.54
C GLY A 2 13.45 8.91 0.99
N PRO A 3 14.16 9.97 1.44
CA PRO A 3 13.89 11.35 1.06
C PRO A 3 13.74 11.58 -0.46
N GLY A 4 14.58 10.95 -1.29
CA GLY A 4 14.55 11.09 -2.75
C GLY A 4 13.34 10.45 -3.47
N TYR A 5 12.67 9.49 -2.85
CA TYR A 5 11.54 8.78 -3.48
C TYR A 5 10.16 9.36 -3.10
N ARG A 6 10.12 10.31 -2.16
CA ARG A 6 8.85 10.89 -1.66
C ARG A 6 8.14 11.68 -2.75
N THR A 7 8.88 12.51 -3.48
CA THR A 7 8.33 13.32 -4.58
C THR A 7 7.83 12.44 -5.71
N PHE A 8 8.61 11.42 -6.08
CA PHE A 8 8.21 10.46 -7.11
C PHE A 8 6.92 9.72 -6.74
N ALA A 9 6.82 9.21 -5.51
CA ALA A 9 5.60 8.55 -5.02
C ALA A 9 4.39 9.50 -5.04
N GLY A 10 4.57 10.76 -4.62
CA GLY A 10 3.51 11.77 -4.69
C GLY A 10 3.05 12.06 -6.13
N MET A 11 4.00 12.23 -7.05
CA MET A 11 3.68 12.45 -8.47
C MET A 11 2.92 11.27 -9.07
N MET A 12 3.30 10.03 -8.74
CA MET A 12 2.59 8.85 -9.19
C MET A 12 1.13 8.86 -8.74
N ILE A 13 0.85 9.20 -7.48
CA ILE A 13 -0.53 9.34 -6.98
C ILE A 13 -1.32 10.37 -7.80
N CYS A 14 -0.72 11.53 -8.07
CA CYS A 14 -1.36 12.56 -8.90
C CYS A 14 -1.66 12.07 -10.32
N MET A 15 -0.73 11.32 -10.93
CA MET A 15 -0.94 10.74 -12.26
C MET A 15 -2.08 9.71 -12.25
N PHE A 16 -2.12 8.83 -11.24
CA PHE A 16 -3.22 7.87 -11.09
C PHE A 16 -4.58 8.58 -10.95
N PHE A 17 -4.63 9.68 -10.21
CA PHE A 17 -5.86 10.48 -10.07
C PHE A 17 -6.30 11.13 -11.38
N ALA A 18 -5.36 11.69 -12.16
CA ALA A 18 -5.69 12.26 -13.47
C ALA A 18 -6.20 11.18 -14.44
N VAL A 19 -5.55 10.02 -14.47
CA VAL A 19 -5.94 8.88 -15.31
C VAL A 19 -7.31 8.33 -14.91
N SER A 20 -7.58 8.20 -13.61
CA SER A 20 -8.88 7.69 -13.15
C SER A 20 -10.03 8.61 -13.56
N LEU A 21 -9.85 9.93 -13.52
CA LEU A 21 -10.84 10.89 -14.01
C LEU A 21 -11.08 10.79 -15.52
N MET A 22 -10.03 10.61 -16.32
CA MET A 22 -10.17 10.40 -17.77
C MET A 22 -10.95 9.11 -18.08
N ILE A 23 -10.64 8.02 -17.37
CA ILE A 23 -11.37 6.75 -17.49
C ILE A 23 -12.82 6.94 -17.06
N LEU A 24 -13.08 7.63 -15.96
CA LEU A 24 -14.43 7.91 -15.45
C LEU A 24 -15.26 8.69 -16.47
N ALA A 25 -14.69 9.70 -17.11
CA ALA A 25 -15.35 10.45 -18.18
C ALA A 25 -15.69 9.56 -19.39
N GLY A 26 -14.77 8.66 -19.79
CA GLY A 26 -15.02 7.67 -20.83
C GLY A 26 -16.14 6.70 -20.48
N LEU A 27 -16.16 6.21 -19.23
CA LEU A 27 -17.23 5.34 -18.74
C LEU A 27 -18.58 6.06 -18.67
N ALA A 28 -18.60 7.34 -18.29
CA ALA A 28 -19.81 8.15 -18.27
C ALA A 28 -20.41 8.37 -19.66
N TYR A 29 -19.57 8.43 -20.70
CA TYR A 29 -20.04 8.49 -22.08
C TYR A 29 -20.69 7.18 -22.54
N ILE A 30 -20.14 6.03 -22.13
CA ILE A 30 -20.63 4.71 -22.52
C ILE A 30 -21.90 4.34 -21.74
N PHE A 31 -21.93 4.60 -20.44
CA PHE A 31 -23.02 4.24 -19.54
C PHE A 31 -23.93 5.44 -19.27
N ASN A 32 -25.07 5.51 -19.96
CA ASN A 32 -26.07 6.56 -19.76
C ASN A 32 -26.87 6.45 -18.45
N SER A 33 -26.80 5.30 -17.75
CA SER A 33 -27.46 5.10 -16.46
C SER A 33 -26.48 5.33 -15.32
N TRP A 34 -26.84 6.21 -14.40
CA TRP A 34 -26.08 6.50 -13.18
C TRP A 34 -25.88 5.24 -12.31
N PHE A 35 -26.81 4.28 -12.35
CA PHE A 35 -26.71 3.03 -11.59
C PHE A 35 -25.62 2.10 -12.15
N SER A 36 -25.56 1.94 -13.47
CA SER A 36 -24.52 1.12 -14.12
C SER A 36 -23.14 1.74 -13.90
N LEU A 37 -23.04 3.07 -13.95
CA LEU A 37 -21.79 3.77 -13.66
C LEU A 37 -21.32 3.53 -12.22
N ALA A 38 -22.23 3.61 -11.24
CA ALA A 38 -21.93 3.32 -9.84
C ALA A 38 -21.38 1.90 -9.68
N ILE A 39 -22.02 0.88 -10.24
CA ILE A 39 -21.55 -0.52 -10.16
C ILE A 39 -20.15 -0.68 -10.75
N VAL A 40 -19.91 -0.15 -11.96
CA VAL A 40 -18.61 -0.27 -12.63
C VAL A 40 -17.51 0.42 -11.82
N THR A 41 -17.79 1.59 -11.23
CA THR A 41 -16.83 2.30 -10.37
C THR A 41 -16.60 1.60 -9.03
N SER A 42 -17.61 0.89 -8.49
CA SER A 42 -17.51 0.16 -7.23
C SER A 42 -16.81 -1.20 -7.38
N ALA A 43 -16.89 -1.85 -8.55
CA ALA A 43 -16.27 -3.14 -8.81
C ALA A 43 -14.77 -3.24 -8.42
N PRO A 44 -13.88 -2.29 -8.76
CA PRO A 44 -12.48 -2.36 -8.34
C PRO A 44 -12.26 -2.29 -6.83
N PHE A 45 -13.19 -1.69 -6.06
CA PHE A 45 -13.07 -1.64 -4.60
C PHE A 45 -13.25 -3.02 -3.95
N VAL A 46 -13.98 -3.93 -4.59
CA VAL A 46 -14.12 -5.31 -4.11
C VAL A 46 -12.76 -6.04 -4.20
N LEU A 47 -11.99 -5.79 -5.26
CA LEU A 47 -10.62 -6.30 -5.37
C LEU A 47 -9.70 -5.67 -4.32
N LEU A 48 -9.86 -4.38 -4.05
CA LEU A 48 -9.12 -3.72 -2.96
C LEU A 48 -9.44 -4.32 -1.59
N PHE A 49 -10.63 -4.87 -1.36
CA PHE A 49 -10.93 -5.56 -0.11
C PHE A 49 -10.05 -6.80 0.09
N SER A 50 -9.70 -7.52 -0.97
CA SER A 50 -8.77 -8.65 -0.87
C SER A 50 -7.37 -8.25 -0.44
N TYR A 51 -6.95 -7.00 -0.69
CA TYR A 51 -5.65 -6.47 -0.28
C TYR A 51 -5.43 -6.58 1.23
N TRP A 52 -6.49 -6.43 2.02
CA TRP A 52 -6.46 -6.55 3.48
C TRP A 52 -5.94 -7.92 3.94
N PHE A 53 -6.24 -8.99 3.21
CA PHE A 53 -5.83 -10.34 3.61
C PHE A 53 -4.38 -10.67 3.23
N PHE A 54 -3.85 -10.05 2.18
CA PHE A 54 -2.52 -10.39 1.65
C PHE A 54 -1.40 -9.52 2.19
N VAL A 55 -1.69 -8.27 2.55
CA VAL A 55 -0.64 -7.32 2.94
C VAL A 55 -0.50 -7.26 4.46
N PRO A 56 0.69 -7.61 5.00
CA PRO A 56 0.94 -7.49 6.43
C PRO A 56 0.94 -6.02 6.85
N GLU A 57 0.65 -5.79 8.13
CA GLU A 57 0.70 -4.46 8.71
C GLU A 57 2.08 -3.81 8.55
N SER A 58 2.09 -2.48 8.44
CA SER A 58 3.33 -1.77 8.15
C SER A 58 4.31 -1.92 9.34
N PRO A 59 5.56 -2.35 9.12
CA PRO A 59 6.52 -2.52 10.22
C PRO A 59 6.80 -1.24 11.00
N ARG A 60 6.71 -0.08 10.33
CA ARG A 60 6.86 1.23 10.99
C ARG A 60 5.75 1.50 12.01
N TRP A 61 4.52 1.11 11.69
CA TRP A 61 3.38 1.29 12.58
C TRP A 61 3.48 0.34 13.77
N LEU A 62 3.86 -0.93 13.56
CA LEU A 62 4.08 -1.88 14.65
C LEU A 62 5.15 -1.39 15.64
N LEU A 63 6.25 -0.81 15.13
CA LEU A 63 7.28 -0.20 15.96
C LEU A 63 6.76 0.99 16.78
N SER A 64 5.85 1.81 16.23
CA SER A 64 5.23 2.92 16.99
C SER A 64 4.28 2.47 18.10
N TYR A 65 3.76 1.25 18.02
CA TYR A 65 2.89 0.62 19.02
C TYR A 65 3.64 -0.32 19.98
N ASN A 66 4.97 -0.28 19.98
CA ASN A 66 5.83 -1.14 20.80
C ASN A 66 5.65 -2.66 20.52
N ARG A 67 5.09 -3.03 19.36
CA ARG A 67 4.94 -4.43 18.90
C ARG A 67 6.18 -4.86 18.12
N VAL A 68 7.31 -4.93 18.82
CA VAL A 68 8.64 -5.15 18.20
C VAL A 68 8.79 -6.56 17.62
N GLU A 69 8.28 -7.59 18.30
CA GLU A 69 8.37 -8.98 17.85
C GLU A 69 7.68 -9.20 16.50
N GLU A 70 6.49 -8.63 16.31
CA GLU A 70 5.75 -8.74 15.05
C GLU A 70 6.41 -7.96 13.92
N ALA A 71 6.97 -6.79 14.24
CA ALA A 71 7.74 -6.00 13.27
C ALA A 71 8.99 -6.77 12.81
N GLU A 72 9.67 -7.48 13.72
CA GLU A 72 10.83 -8.31 13.42
C GLU A 72 10.48 -9.42 12.42
N VAL A 73 9.42 -10.19 12.66
CA VAL A 73 8.99 -11.27 11.77
C VAL A 73 8.74 -10.75 10.34
N ILE A 74 8.02 -9.63 10.21
CA ILE A 74 7.71 -9.04 8.90
C ILE A 74 8.98 -8.53 8.22
N ILE A 75 9.86 -7.85 8.96
CA ILE A 75 11.11 -7.30 8.42
C ILE A 75 12.07 -8.42 8.00
N GLN A 76 12.22 -9.49 8.78
CA GLN A 76 13.02 -10.66 8.41
C GLN A 76 12.49 -11.31 7.12
N LYS A 77 11.17 -11.43 6.96
CA LYS A 77 10.55 -11.93 5.72
C LYS A 77 10.90 -11.05 4.52
N ILE A 78 10.80 -9.72 4.68
CA ILE A 78 11.20 -8.75 3.65
C ILE A 78 12.71 -8.84 3.33
N ALA A 79 13.55 -9.06 4.34
CA ALA A 79 15.00 -9.18 4.19
C ALA A 79 15.38 -10.43 3.38
N LYS A 80 14.75 -11.58 3.68
CA LYS A 80 14.91 -12.82 2.90
C LYS A 80 14.52 -12.62 1.44
N TRP A 81 13.42 -11.91 1.18
CA TRP A 81 12.99 -11.61 -0.19
C TRP A 81 13.98 -10.69 -0.93
N ASN A 82 14.62 -9.77 -0.20
CA ASN A 82 15.60 -8.84 -0.75
C ASN A 82 17.06 -9.36 -0.69
N ASN A 83 17.28 -10.64 -0.34
CA ASN A 83 18.60 -11.24 -0.14
C ASN A 83 19.53 -10.38 0.74
N LYS A 84 18.99 -9.84 1.83
CA LYS A 84 19.74 -8.97 2.74
C LYS A 84 19.63 -9.50 4.16
N ASP A 85 20.77 -9.71 4.80
CA ASP A 85 20.83 -10.09 6.21
C ASP A 85 20.74 -8.84 7.10
N ILE A 86 19.90 -8.94 8.14
CA ILE A 86 19.69 -7.87 9.11
C ILE A 86 20.46 -8.24 10.38
N PRO A 87 21.35 -7.37 10.87
CA PRO A 87 22.09 -7.65 12.10
C PRO A 87 21.19 -7.76 13.33
N ASP A 88 21.32 -8.84 14.10
CA ASP A 88 20.50 -9.11 15.29
C ASP A 88 20.64 -8.05 16.41
N HIS A 89 21.73 -7.29 16.42
CA HIS A 89 21.95 -6.23 17.42
C HIS A 89 21.00 -5.04 17.26
N LEU A 90 20.37 -4.86 16.08
CA LEU A 90 19.41 -3.77 15.84
C LEU A 90 18.14 -3.93 16.67
N TRP A 91 17.72 -5.17 16.93
CA TRP A 91 16.51 -5.47 17.71
C TRP A 91 16.69 -5.20 19.20
N LYS A 92 17.89 -5.44 19.74
CA LYS A 92 18.23 -5.16 21.15
C LYS A 92 18.07 -3.68 21.53
N GLY A 93 18.23 -2.77 20.57
CA GLY A 93 18.04 -1.32 20.80
C GLY A 93 16.58 -0.87 20.78
N LEU A 94 15.67 -1.67 20.22
CA LEU A 94 14.24 -1.36 20.05
C LEU A 94 13.36 -1.96 21.15
N SER A 95 13.89 -2.91 21.95
CA SER A 95 13.18 -3.64 23.00
C SER A 95 13.35 -3.03 24.41
N LYS A 96 13.73 -1.74 24.51
CA LYS A 96 13.84 -0.99 25.79
C LYS A 96 12.55 -0.24 26.07
#